data_AF-A0A838V1J0-F1
#
_entry.id   AF-A0A838V1J0-F1
#
_cell.length_a   1.000
_cell.length_b   1.000
_cell.length_c   1.000
_cell.angle_alpha   90.00
_cell.angle_beta   90.00
_cell.angle_gamma   90.00
#
_symmetry.space_group_name_H-M   'P 1'
#
loop_
_entity.id
_entity.type
_entity.pdbx_description
1 polymer ?
#
loop_
_entity_poly.entity_id
_entity_poly.type
_entity_poly.pdbx_seq_one_letter_code
_entity_poly.pdbx_strand_id
1 'polypeptide(L)'
;MPDEDTIQALLAALEFRSVSEVFATSGDSGAATWRVRHAGGTVAVRVFPPGHAAAVERERRCMATARAAGLPVPAIERIIAWQGRPVMVLEWLAGCTVADELATHPWRAWHQGVLFGRMQAAIHQVMAPPD
;
A
#
# COMPACT_ATOMS: atom_id res chain seq x y z
N MET A 1 13.04 6.81 -9.29
CA MET A 1 12.65 5.95 -8.14
C MET A 1 13.76 6.09 -7.11
N PRO A 2 13.48 6.22 -5.81
CA PRO A 2 14.54 6.24 -4.80
C PRO A 2 15.34 4.93 -4.89
N ASP A 3 16.66 5.03 -4.78
CA ASP A 3 17.57 3.90 -4.87
C ASP A 3 17.56 3.06 -3.58
N GLU A 4 18.32 1.95 -3.60
CA GLU A 4 18.41 1.02 -2.48
C GLU A 4 19.00 1.68 -1.22
N ASP A 5 19.98 2.57 -1.37
CA ASP A 5 20.58 3.30 -0.25
C ASP A 5 19.56 4.25 0.41
N THR A 6 18.71 4.88 -0.40
CA THR A 6 17.62 5.75 0.07
C THR A 6 16.62 4.97 0.93
N ILE A 7 16.22 3.77 0.52
CA ILE A 7 15.27 2.97 1.32
C ILE A 7 15.93 2.47 2.60
N GLN A 8 17.22 2.10 2.60
CA GLN A 8 17.91 1.70 3.84
C GLN A 8 18.00 2.86 4.85
N ALA A 9 18.35 4.07 4.39
CA ALA A 9 18.39 5.26 5.25
C ALA A 9 17.01 5.61 5.82
N LEU A 10 15.95 5.46 5.02
CA LEU A 10 14.58 5.63 5.48
C LEU A 10 14.21 4.58 6.52
N LEU A 11 14.52 3.30 6.30
CA LEU A 11 14.21 2.22 7.25
C LEU A 11 14.92 2.41 8.59
N ALA A 12 16.17 2.89 8.57
CA ALA A 12 16.89 3.28 9.77
C ALA A 12 16.20 4.45 10.50
N ALA A 13 15.76 5.49 9.77
CA ALA A 13 15.02 6.62 10.34
C ALA A 13 13.62 6.22 10.86
N LEU A 14 13.03 5.17 10.29
CA LEU A 14 11.80 4.54 10.77
C LEU A 14 12.07 3.60 11.97
N GLU A 15 13.32 3.44 12.40
CA GLU A 15 13.72 2.55 13.50
C GLU A 15 13.34 1.08 13.28
N PHE A 16 13.22 0.65 12.02
CA PHE A 16 13.02 -0.76 11.71
C PHE A 16 14.27 -1.54 12.08
N ARG A 17 14.12 -2.48 13.02
CA ARG A 17 15.18 -3.39 13.45
C ARG A 17 15.08 -4.72 12.71
N SER A 18 16.24 -5.32 12.44
CA SER A 18 16.34 -6.66 11.84
C SER A 18 15.57 -6.79 10.52
N VAL A 19 15.75 -5.81 9.62
CA VAL A 19 15.25 -5.89 8.25
C VAL A 19 15.95 -7.05 7.55
N SER A 20 15.19 -8.03 7.09
CA SER A 20 15.73 -9.21 6.42
C SER A 20 15.61 -9.12 4.91
N GLU A 21 14.55 -8.48 4.40
CA GLU A 21 14.29 -8.36 2.96
C GLU A 21 13.59 -7.04 2.63
N VAL A 22 13.98 -6.43 1.50
CA VAL A 22 13.37 -5.24 0.93
C VAL A 22 13.13 -5.50 -0.57
N PHE A 23 11.88 -5.43 -1.03
CA PHE A 23 11.55 -5.58 -2.45
C PHE A 23 10.82 -4.35 -2.94
N ALA A 24 11.34 -3.72 -3.99
CA ALA A 24 10.57 -2.74 -4.75
C ALA A 24 9.36 -3.45 -5.37
N THR A 25 8.16 -2.91 -5.15
CA THR A 25 6.96 -3.40 -5.83
C THR A 25 6.77 -2.62 -7.12
N SER A 26 6.51 -3.32 -8.21
CA SER A 26 6.10 -2.69 -9.47
C SER A 26 4.69 -2.11 -9.34
N GLY A 27 4.50 -0.88 -9.83
CA GLY A 27 3.20 -0.22 -9.87
C GLY A 27 3.33 1.28 -10.08
N ASP A 28 2.46 1.86 -10.92
CA ASP A 28 2.34 3.31 -11.12
C ASP A 28 1.32 3.88 -10.10
N SER A 29 1.70 3.89 -8.82
CA SER A 29 0.85 4.47 -7.77
C SER A 29 1.11 5.96 -7.52
N GLY A 30 1.95 6.61 -8.35
CA GLY A 30 2.51 7.93 -8.07
C GLY A 30 3.46 7.99 -6.86
N ALA A 31 3.64 6.88 -6.13
CA ALA A 31 4.55 6.73 -5.00
C ALA A 31 5.46 5.51 -5.21
N ALA A 32 6.70 5.61 -4.74
CA ALA A 32 7.59 4.45 -4.69
C ALA A 32 7.19 3.56 -3.51
N THR A 33 7.04 2.26 -3.76
CA THR A 33 6.52 1.31 -2.77
C THR A 33 7.48 0.14 -2.60
N TRP A 34 7.73 -0.25 -1.35
CA TRP A 34 8.54 -1.41 -1.01
C TRP A 34 7.79 -2.34 -0.06
N ARG A 35 7.95 -3.64 -0.28
CA ARG A 35 7.67 -4.66 0.73
C ARG A 35 8.89 -4.85 1.61
N VAL A 36 8.72 -4.67 2.92
CA VAL A 36 9.81 -4.75 3.90
C VAL A 36 9.48 -5.83 4.91
N ARG A 37 10.35 -6.83 5.00
CA ARG A 37 10.28 -7.87 6.04
C ARG A 37 11.23 -7.53 7.17
N HIS A 38 10.73 -7.56 8.39
CA HIS A 38 11.49 -7.30 9.61
C HIS A 38 11.03 -8.25 10.72
N ALA A 39 11.69 -8.22 11.89
CA ALA A 39 11.38 -9.13 12.99
C ALA A 39 9.92 -9.06 13.50
N GLY A 40 9.23 -7.93 13.30
CA GLY A 40 7.84 -7.72 13.71
C GLY A 40 6.79 -8.10 12.66
N GLY A 41 7.20 -8.49 11.45
CA GLY A 41 6.28 -8.84 10.37
C GLY A 41 6.70 -8.32 9.01
N THR A 42 5.72 -8.19 8.12
CA THR A 42 5.91 -7.60 6.79
C THR A 42 5.03 -6.36 6.68
N VAL A 43 5.61 -5.28 6.17
CA VAL A 43 4.92 -4.00 5.94
C VAL A 43 5.14 -3.53 4.51
N ALA A 44 4.24 -2.70 4.01
CA ALA A 44 4.48 -1.88 2.83
C ALA A 44 4.92 -0.47 3.24
N VAL A 45 6.05 -0.01 2.70
CA VAL A 45 6.54 1.36 2.88
C VAL A 45 6.33 2.11 1.58
N ARG A 46 5.57 3.20 1.62
CA ARG A 46 5.28 4.06 0.48
C ARG A 46 5.90 5.42 0.68
N VAL A 47 6.66 5.89 -0.31
CA VAL A 47 7.31 7.21 -0.29
C VAL A 47 6.80 8.05 -1.45
N PHE A 48 6.13 9.14 -1.10
CA PHE A 48 5.47 10.04 -2.02
C PHE A 48 6.44 11.14 -2.49
N PRO A 49 6.21 11.77 -3.66
CA PRO A 49 6.97 12.94 -4.06
C PRO A 49 6.78 14.11 -3.07
N PRO A 50 7.74 15.04 -2.99
CA PRO A 50 7.56 16.29 -2.23
C PRO A 50 6.26 17.01 -2.61
N GLY A 51 5.65 17.73 -1.66
CA GLY A 51 4.42 18.49 -1.89
C GLY A 51 3.12 17.67 -1.94
N HIS A 52 3.20 16.33 -1.83
CA HIS A 52 2.01 15.45 -1.91
C HIS A 52 1.33 15.18 -0.56
N ALA A 53 1.53 16.04 0.44
CA ALA A 53 0.94 15.86 1.78
C ALA A 53 -0.60 15.80 1.73
N ALA A 54 -1.24 16.62 0.91
CA ALA A 54 -2.70 16.59 0.72
C ALA A 54 -3.18 15.26 0.09
N ALA A 55 -2.40 14.69 -0.83
CA ALA A 55 -2.73 13.39 -1.42
C ALA A 55 -2.65 12.26 -0.39
N VAL A 56 -1.62 12.29 0.48
CA VAL A 56 -1.45 11.34 1.59
C VAL A 56 -2.58 11.45 2.60
N GLU A 57 -3.01 12.67 2.94
CA GLU A 57 -4.11 12.87 3.89
C GLU A 57 -5.45 12.40 3.33
N ARG A 58 -5.72 12.69 2.05
CA ARG A 58 -6.89 12.14 1.35
C ARG A 58 -6.86 10.62 1.36
N GLU A 59 -5.71 10.03 1.07
CA GLU A 59 -5.55 8.57 1.05
C GLU A 59 -5.76 7.95 2.45
N ARG A 60 -5.27 8.62 3.51
CA ARG A 60 -5.52 8.25 4.91
C ARG A 60 -7.02 8.23 5.22
N ARG A 61 -7.76 9.26 4.83
CA ARG A 61 -9.22 9.36 5.03
C ARG A 61 -9.98 8.28 4.24
N CYS A 62 -9.58 8.03 2.99
CA CYS A 62 -10.17 6.97 2.17
C CYS A 62 -9.98 5.58 2.81
N MET A 63 -8.76 5.23 3.24
CA MET A 63 -8.50 3.94 3.88
C MET A 63 -9.23 3.81 5.22
N ALA A 64 -9.27 4.87 6.04
CA ALA A 64 -10.02 4.86 7.29
C ALA A 64 -11.53 4.61 7.06
N THR A 65 -12.11 5.28 6.05
CA THR A 65 -13.53 5.14 5.69
C THR A 65 -13.83 3.76 5.14
N ALA A 66 -13.00 3.25 4.22
CA ALA A 66 -13.12 1.91 3.66
C ALA A 66 -13.01 0.82 4.76
N ARG A 67 -12.07 0.96 5.69
CA ARG A 67 -11.90 0.04 6.81
C ARG A 67 -13.10 0.07 7.75
N ALA A 68 -13.62 1.26 8.07
CA ALA A 68 -14.83 1.42 8.89
C ALA A 68 -16.06 0.78 8.24
N ALA A 69 -16.11 0.74 6.90
CA ALA A 69 -17.14 0.05 6.13
C ALA A 69 -16.89 -1.46 5.96
N GLY A 70 -15.82 -2.01 6.55
CA GLY A 70 -15.50 -3.44 6.50
C GLY A 70 -14.81 -3.91 5.21
N LEU A 71 -14.33 -2.98 4.37
CA LEU A 71 -13.57 -3.35 3.17
C LEU A 71 -12.15 -3.81 3.54
N PRO A 72 -11.57 -4.78 2.81
CA PRO A 72 -10.23 -5.30 3.06
C PRO A 72 -9.18 -4.32 2.56
N VAL A 73 -8.89 -3.30 3.36
CA VAL A 73 -7.80 -2.33 3.15
C VAL A 73 -6.75 -2.47 4.26
N PRO A 74 -5.46 -2.23 3.96
CA PRO A 74 -4.42 -2.35 4.96
C PRO A 74 -4.62 -1.34 6.09
N ALA A 75 -4.23 -1.70 7.31
CA ALA A 75 -4.09 -0.72 8.37
C ALA A 75 -2.95 0.26 8.07
N ILE A 76 -3.13 1.53 8.40
CA ILE A 76 -2.05 2.52 8.40
C ILE A 76 -1.38 2.46 9.76
N GLU A 77 -0.11 2.06 9.79
CA GLU A 77 0.66 1.98 11.03
C GLU A 77 1.21 3.36 11.42
N ARG A 78 1.74 4.09 10.43
CA ARG A 78 2.33 5.42 10.66
C ARG A 78 2.43 6.22 9.36
N ILE A 79 2.37 7.53 9.51
CA ILE A 79 2.69 8.51 8.46
C ILE A 79 3.75 9.45 9.01
N ILE A 80 4.84 9.65 8.28
CA ILE A 80 5.90 10.60 8.65
C ILE A 80 6.28 11.48 7.46
N ALA A 81 7.01 12.57 7.73
CA ALA A 81 7.75 13.29 6.71
C ALA A 81 9.23 12.91 6.82
N TRP A 82 9.84 12.51 5.70
CA TRP A 82 11.26 12.18 5.62
C TRP A 82 11.87 12.95 4.46
N GLN A 83 12.82 13.85 4.76
CA GLN A 83 13.47 14.71 3.75
C GLN A 83 12.48 15.47 2.85
N GLY A 84 11.40 16.00 3.44
CA GLY A 84 10.34 16.73 2.71
C GLY A 84 9.40 15.83 1.90
N ARG A 85 9.55 14.50 1.98
CA ARG A 85 8.72 13.51 1.31
C ARG A 85 7.78 12.84 2.31
N PRO A 86 6.47 12.81 2.07
CA PRO A 86 5.56 12.02 2.89
C PRO A 86 5.89 10.52 2.75
N VAL A 87 5.83 9.80 3.88
CA VAL A 87 6.01 8.36 3.94
C VAL A 87 4.83 7.75 4.66
N MET A 88 4.25 6.69 4.11
CA MET A 88 3.17 5.92 4.73
C MET A 88 3.64 4.47 4.90
N VAL A 89 3.53 3.96 6.13
CA VAL A 89 3.78 2.55 6.45
C VAL A 89 2.44 1.87 6.67
N LEU A 90 2.24 0.78 5.95
CA LEU A 90 1.00 0.03 5.86
C LEU A 90 1.23 -1.42 6.26
N GLU A 91 0.21 -2.02 6.87
CA GLU A 91 0.08 -3.46 6.99
C GLU A 91 0.27 -4.13 5.62
N TRP A 92 1.03 -5.23 5.56
CA TRP A 92 1.11 -6.02 4.34
C TRP A 92 -0.07 -6.99 4.23
N LEU A 93 -0.89 -6.83 3.20
CA LEU A 93 -1.93 -7.80 2.87
C LEU A 93 -1.34 -8.94 2.03
N ALA A 94 -1.40 -10.17 2.55
CA ALA A 94 -0.95 -11.36 1.84
C ALA A 94 -1.83 -11.63 0.60
N GLY A 95 -1.20 -12.05 -0.49
CA GLY A 95 -1.87 -12.36 -1.75
C GLY A 95 -1.01 -12.07 -2.96
N CYS A 96 -1.61 -12.15 -4.14
CA CYS A 96 -1.04 -11.70 -5.40
C CYS A 96 -2.02 -10.74 -6.09
N THR A 97 -1.54 -10.01 -7.10
CA THR A 97 -2.43 -9.15 -7.87
C THR A 97 -3.34 -10.00 -8.76
N VAL A 98 -4.50 -9.44 -9.16
CA VAL A 98 -5.37 -10.10 -10.14
C VAL A 98 -4.61 -10.34 -11.46
N ALA A 99 -3.70 -9.45 -11.85
CA ALA A 99 -2.89 -9.61 -13.04
C ALA A 99 -1.96 -10.84 -12.94
N ASP A 100 -1.27 -11.03 -11.80
CA ASP A 100 -0.39 -12.18 -11.58
C ASP A 100 -1.15 -13.51 -11.58
N GLU A 101 -2.33 -13.53 -10.94
CA GLU A 101 -3.18 -14.71 -10.92
C GLU A 101 -3.71 -15.07 -12.31
N LEU A 102 -4.06 -14.08 -13.13
CA LEU A 102 -4.52 -14.32 -14.51
C LEU A 102 -3.39 -14.68 -15.46
N ALA A 103 -2.18 -14.17 -15.24
CA ALA A 103 -1.00 -14.58 -16.00
C ALA A 103 -0.66 -16.06 -15.73
N THR A 104 -0.82 -16.51 -14.47
CA THR A 104 -0.51 -17.88 -14.05
C THR A 104 -1.66 -18.86 -14.33
N HIS A 105 -2.91 -18.41 -14.14
CA HIS A 105 -4.11 -19.24 -14.24
C HIS A 105 -5.20 -18.56 -15.11
N PRO A 106 -5.00 -18.44 -16.44
CA PRO A 106 -5.92 -17.71 -17.32
C PRO A 106 -7.37 -18.21 -17.29
N TRP A 107 -7.59 -19.52 -17.08
CA TRP A 107 -8.92 -20.12 -16.99
C TRP A 107 -9.76 -19.64 -15.80
N ARG A 108 -9.13 -18.96 -14.81
CA ARG A 108 -9.83 -18.37 -13.67
C ARG A 108 -10.39 -16.97 -13.96
N ALA A 109 -10.22 -16.43 -15.18
CA ALA A 109 -10.68 -15.10 -15.57
C ALA A 109 -12.13 -14.80 -15.15
N TRP A 110 -13.06 -15.73 -15.41
CA TRP A 110 -14.45 -15.55 -15.02
C TRP A 110 -14.62 -15.43 -13.49
N HIS A 111 -14.02 -16.35 -12.73
CA HIS A 111 -14.11 -16.35 -11.28
C HIS A 111 -13.50 -15.09 -10.66
N GLN A 112 -12.30 -14.68 -11.12
CA GLN A 112 -11.66 -13.46 -10.67
C GLN A 112 -12.45 -12.21 -11.06
N GLY A 113 -13.05 -12.19 -12.25
CA GLY A 113 -13.94 -11.12 -12.69
C GLY A 113 -15.17 -10.96 -11.79
N VAL A 114 -15.80 -12.07 -11.38
CA VAL A 114 -16.93 -12.03 -10.44
C VAL A 114 -16.50 -11.51 -9.06
N LEU A 115 -15.37 -11.97 -8.53
CA LEU A 115 -14.85 -11.47 -7.25
C LEU A 115 -14.52 -9.97 -7.32
N PHE A 116 -13.87 -9.53 -8.40
CA PHE A 116 -13.56 -8.13 -8.63
C PHE A 116 -14.84 -7.28 -8.74
N GLY A 117 -15.84 -7.73 -9.50
CA GLY A 117 -17.12 -7.02 -9.62
C GLY A 117 -17.87 -6.89 -8.30
N ARG A 118 -17.85 -7.92 -7.45
CA ARG A 118 -18.41 -7.87 -6.09
C ARG A 118 -17.68 -6.86 -5.20
N MET A 119 -16.34 -6.82 -5.28
CA MET A 119 -15.55 -5.84 -4.54
C MET A 119 -15.84 -4.41 -5.01
N GLN A 120 -15.94 -4.18 -6.32
CA GLN A 120 -16.33 -2.87 -6.88
C GLN A 120 -17.73 -2.45 -6.42
N ALA A 121 -18.69 -3.38 -6.41
CA ALA A 121 -20.03 -3.10 -5.89
C ALA A 121 -20.02 -2.74 -4.39
N ALA A 122 -19.20 -3.43 -3.58
CA ALA A 122 -19.03 -3.12 -2.17
C ALA A 122 -18.38 -1.73 -1.97
N ILE A 123 -17.38 -1.37 -2.76
CA ILE A 123 -16.75 -0.04 -2.74
C ILE A 123 -17.78 1.06 -3.04
N HIS A 124 -18.64 0.87 -4.04
CA HIS A 124 -19.67 1.85 -4.39
C HIS A 124 -20.78 2.02 -3.34
N GLN A 125 -20.87 1.13 -2.35
CA GLN A 125 -21.79 1.29 -1.22
C GLN A 125 -21.20 2.14 -0.08
N VAL A 126 -19.89 2.42 -0.12
CA VAL A 126 -19.21 3.22 0.90
C VAL A 126 -19.38 4.70 0.57
N MET A 127 -19.88 5.47 1.53
CA MET A 127 -19.91 6.93 1.43
C MET A 127 -18.48 7.47 1.36
N ALA A 128 -18.19 8.26 0.33
CA ALA A 128 -16.88 8.89 0.20
C ALA A 128 -16.62 9.84 1.39
N PRO A 129 -15.41 9.90 1.93
CA PRO A 129 -15.07 10.90 2.93
C PRO A 129 -15.17 12.31 2.31
N PRO A 130 -15.49 13.34 3.12
CA PRO A 130 -15.44 14.72 2.66
C PRO A 130 -14.03 15.14 2.25
N ASP A 131 -13.96 16.14 1.37
CA ASP A 131 -12.70 16.75 0.91
C ASP A 131 -11.91 17.44 2.03
#